data_AF-A0A2V8ADG5-F1
#
_entry.id   AF-A0A2V8ADG5-F1
#
_cell.length_a   1.000
_cell.length_b   1.000
_cell.length_c   1.000
_cell.angle_alpha   90.00
_cell.angle_beta   90.00
_cell.angle_gamma   90.00
#
_symmetry.space_group_name_H-M   'P 1'
#
loop_
_entity.id
_entity.type
_entity.pdbx_description
1 polymer ?
#
loop_
_entity_poly.entity_id
_entity_poly.type
_entity_poly.pdbx_seq_one_letter_code
_entity_poly.pdbx_strand_id
1 'polypeptide(L)'
;MRIALPGFSTRQTDPLDLRAGETATVDATLLASGGTSEITAYGTAQGVRTDEPQLGVTLDSERIDDVPIVGRKLTNLPLLDSAVRPAINTGDLFLNNVLFVVDGSGRRQTT
;
A
#
# COMPACT_ATOMS: atom_id res chain seq x y z
N MET A 1 -0.09 -19.52 33.07
CA MET A 1 0.44 -20.64 32.26
C MET A 1 1.10 -20.09 30.99
N ARG A 2 2.12 -20.73 30.41
CA ARG A 2 2.81 -20.27 29.18
C ARG A 2 2.44 -21.16 27.99
N ILE A 3 2.04 -20.55 26.88
CA ILE A 3 1.73 -21.22 25.60
C ILE A 3 2.71 -20.72 24.54
N ALA A 4 3.43 -21.63 23.91
CA ALA A 4 4.44 -21.31 22.89
C ALA A 4 4.39 -22.30 21.73
N LEU A 5 4.47 -21.77 20.51
CA LEU A 5 4.55 -22.51 19.26
C LEU A 5 5.64 -21.87 18.38
N PRO A 6 6.57 -22.64 17.78
CA PRO A 6 7.59 -22.08 16.90
C PRO A 6 6.99 -21.26 15.75
N GLY A 7 7.55 -20.09 15.45
CA GLY A 7 7.03 -19.15 14.45
C GLY A 7 5.88 -18.25 14.94
N PHE A 8 5.48 -18.38 16.21
CA PHE A 8 4.45 -17.55 16.82
C PHE A 8 4.93 -16.92 18.14
N SER A 9 4.37 -15.76 18.48
CA SER A 9 4.65 -15.04 19.73
C SER A 9 4.18 -15.88 20.91
N THR A 10 5.03 -16.04 21.93
CA THR A 10 4.64 -16.67 23.20
C THR A 10 3.55 -15.85 23.88
N ARG A 11 2.50 -16.52 24.39
CA ARG A 11 1.45 -15.89 25.19
C ARG A 11 1.41 -16.48 26.59
N GLN A 12 1.23 -15.62 27.59
CA GLN A 12 1.00 -16.03 28.97
C GLN A 12 -0.47 -15.82 29.30
N THR A 13 -1.11 -16.85 29.85
CA THR A 13 -2.49 -16.80 30.34
C THR A 13 -2.52 -16.70 31.86
N ASP A 14 -3.63 -16.18 32.37
CA ASP A 14 -3.89 -16.05 33.80
C ASP A 14 -3.82 -17.41 34.53
N PRO A 15 -3.66 -17.39 35.87
CA PRO A 15 -3.69 -18.61 36.67
C PRO A 15 -5.03 -19.34 36.51
N LEU A 16 -4.97 -20.67 36.39
CA LEU A 16 -6.16 -21.52 36.30
C LEU A 16 -6.27 -22.35 37.59
N ASP A 17 -7.36 -22.18 38.32
CA ASP A 17 -7.69 -23.01 39.48
C ASP A 17 -8.54 -24.21 39.03
N LEU A 18 -7.97 -25.41 39.15
CA LEU A 18 -8.64 -26.67 38.81
C LEU A 18 -9.04 -27.43 40.08
N ARG A 19 -10.29 -27.91 40.12
CA ARG A 19 -10.76 -28.83 41.17
C ARG A 19 -10.47 -30.28 40.78
N ALA A 20 -10.30 -31.14 41.78
CA ALA A 20 -9.98 -32.54 41.55
C ALA A 20 -11.09 -33.24 40.72
N GLY A 21 -10.71 -33.87 39.61
CA GLY A 21 -11.61 -34.56 38.71
C GLY A 21 -12.16 -33.72 37.55
N GLU A 22 -11.78 -32.44 37.44
CA GLU A 22 -12.23 -31.54 36.38
C GLU A 22 -11.17 -31.40 35.27
N THR A 23 -11.60 -31.34 34.01
CA THR A 23 -10.74 -31.09 32.84
C THR A 23 -11.07 -29.73 32.26
N ALA A 24 -10.08 -28.84 32.16
CA ALA A 24 -10.22 -27.56 31.46
C ALA A 24 -9.45 -27.57 30.14
N THR A 25 -10.04 -26.95 29.13
CA THR A 25 -9.41 -26.72 27.82
C THR A 25 -9.14 -25.23 27.68
N VAL A 26 -7.95 -24.87 27.22
CA VAL A 26 -7.55 -23.47 26.98
C VAL A 26 -7.23 -23.31 25.51
N ASP A 27 -8.12 -22.62 24.78
CA ASP A 27 -7.87 -22.21 23.40
C ASP A 27 -7.12 -20.88 23.39
N ALA A 28 -6.01 -20.82 22.65
CA ALA A 28 -5.19 -19.63 22.55
C ALA A 28 -4.86 -19.31 21.09
N THR A 29 -5.13 -18.07 20.69
CA THR A 29 -4.65 -17.52 19.41
C THR A 29 -3.28 -16.89 19.62
N LEU A 30 -2.27 -17.43 18.93
CA LEU A 30 -0.91 -16.89 18.92
C LEU A 30 -0.71 -16.04 17.65
N LEU A 31 -0.07 -14.89 17.77
CA LEU A 31 0.28 -14.05 16.63
C LEU A 31 1.55 -14.59 15.96
N ALA A 32 1.64 -14.55 14.63
CA ALA A 32 2.87 -14.94 13.95
C ALA A 32 4.02 -14.04 14.42
N SER A 33 5.11 -14.63 14.91
CA SER A 33 6.28 -13.86 15.34
C SER A 33 7.08 -13.49 14.10
N GLY A 34 6.88 -12.27 13.63
CA GLY A 34 7.81 -11.54 12.75
C GLY A 34 8.36 -12.33 11.57
N GLY A 35 7.63 -12.36 10.45
CA GLY A 35 8.27 -12.45 9.15
C GLY A 35 8.83 -11.08 8.81
N THR A 36 10.14 -10.94 8.68
CA THR A 36 10.72 -9.75 8.03
C THR A 36 10.30 -9.79 6.57
N SER A 37 9.37 -8.92 6.19
CA SER A 37 9.09 -8.68 4.78
C SER A 37 10.23 -7.84 4.24
N GLU A 38 11.24 -8.50 3.66
CA GLU A 38 12.32 -7.81 2.97
C GLU A 38 11.77 -7.29 1.64
N ILE A 39 11.31 -6.04 1.66
CA ILE A 39 10.97 -5.33 0.42
C ILE A 39 12.30 -4.81 -0.14
N THR A 40 12.90 -5.55 -1.06
CA THR A 40 14.04 -5.05 -1.84
C THR A 40 13.52 -3.98 -2.81
N ALA A 41 13.54 -2.73 -2.37
CA ALA A 41 13.26 -1.59 -3.23
C ALA A 41 14.48 -1.33 -4.13
N TYR A 42 14.41 -1.77 -5.39
CA TYR A 42 15.37 -1.38 -6.42
C TYR A 42 15.08 0.06 -6.87
N GLY A 43 15.45 1.02 -6.04
CA GLY A 43 15.36 2.45 -6.37
C GLY A 43 16.76 3.06 -6.34
N THR A 44 17.35 3.32 -7.50
CA THR A 44 18.48 4.27 -7.57
C THR A 44 17.92 5.65 -7.29
N ALA A 45 18.12 6.18 -6.08
CA ALA A 45 17.92 7.60 -5.82
C ALA A 45 19.00 8.36 -6.61
N GLN A 46 18.74 8.64 -7.89
CA GLN A 46 19.48 9.72 -8.53
C GLN A 46 19.21 10.97 -7.70
N GLY A 47 20.28 11.64 -7.26
CA GLY A 47 20.20 12.78 -6.35
C GLY A 47 19.18 13.82 -6.83
N VAL A 48 18.56 14.51 -5.88
CA VAL A 48 17.64 15.61 -6.17
C VAL A 48 18.43 16.64 -6.98
N ARG A 49 17.99 16.85 -8.23
CA ARG A 49 18.59 17.83 -9.14
C ARG A 49 18.15 19.22 -8.69
N THR A 50 19.02 19.93 -7.96
CA THR A 50 18.72 21.25 -7.33
C THR A 50 19.23 22.43 -8.15
N ASP A 51 19.87 22.20 -9.29
CA ASP A 51 20.49 23.21 -10.15
C ASP A 51 19.49 23.87 -11.12
N GLU A 52 18.39 23.20 -11.46
CA GLU A 52 17.37 23.73 -12.38
C GLU A 52 15.94 23.43 -11.91
N PRO A 53 15.01 24.41 -12.00
CA PRO A 53 13.59 24.14 -11.80
C PRO A 53 13.08 23.25 -12.93
N GLN A 54 12.92 21.95 -12.67
CA GLN A 54 12.24 21.05 -13.60
C GLN A 54 10.73 21.34 -13.55
N LEU A 55 10.25 22.11 -14.54
CA LEU A 55 8.81 22.33 -14.79
C LEU A 55 8.07 21.06 -15.24
N GLY A 56 8.80 19.97 -15.51
CA GLY A 56 8.24 18.67 -15.84
C GLY A 56 9.32 17.68 -16.28
N VAL A 57 8.98 16.39 -16.25
CA VAL A 57 9.81 15.31 -16.78
C VAL A 57 9.22 14.86 -18.12
N THR A 58 10.05 14.76 -19.15
CA THR A 58 9.62 14.17 -20.43
C THR A 58 9.68 12.64 -20.32
N LEU A 59 8.55 11.98 -20.61
CA LEU A 59 8.46 10.53 -20.74
C LEU A 59 8.56 10.17 -22.23
N ASP A 60 9.69 9.62 -22.64
CA ASP A 60 9.87 9.05 -23.99
C ASP A 60 9.18 7.69 -24.12
N SER A 61 9.05 7.19 -25.35
CA SER A 61 8.34 5.92 -25.62
C SER A 61 9.00 4.72 -24.94
N GLU A 62 10.32 4.68 -24.88
CA GLU A 62 11.07 3.60 -24.23
C GLU A 62 10.76 3.55 -22.72
N ARG A 63 10.80 4.69 -22.05
CA ARG A 63 10.38 4.80 -20.64
C ARG A 63 8.91 4.45 -20.43
N ILE A 64 8.02 4.84 -21.33
CA ILE A 64 6.59 4.51 -21.23
C ILE A 64 6.38 3.00 -21.34
N ASP A 65 7.13 2.30 -22.20
CA ASP A 65 7.04 0.86 -22.36
C ASP A 65 7.54 0.08 -21.13
N ASP A 66 8.51 0.63 -20.40
CA ASP A 66 9.06 0.05 -19.17
C ASP A 66 8.17 0.32 -17.93
N VAL A 67 7.27 1.31 -17.98
CA VAL A 67 6.38 1.60 -16.85
C VAL A 67 5.19 0.64 -16.84
N PRO A 68 4.88 -0.01 -15.70
CA PRO A 68 3.68 -0.83 -15.58
C PRO A 68 2.42 0.05 -15.50
N ILE A 69 1.87 0.42 -16.66
CA ILE A 69 0.66 1.24 -16.76
C ILE A 69 -0.58 0.34 -16.76
N VAL A 70 -1.49 0.56 -15.80
CA VAL A 70 -2.77 -0.16 -15.72
C VAL A 70 -3.52 -0.06 -17.04
N GLY A 71 -3.84 -1.19 -17.66
CA GLY A 71 -4.58 -1.26 -18.92
C GLY A 71 -3.92 -0.59 -20.14
N ARG A 72 -2.63 -0.22 -20.06
CA ARG A 72 -1.88 0.51 -21.12
C ARG A 72 -2.62 1.73 -21.67
N LYS A 73 -3.28 2.50 -20.81
CA LYS A 73 -4.00 3.72 -21.18
C LYS A 73 -3.14 4.95 -20.97
N LEU A 74 -3.02 5.81 -21.98
CA LEU A 74 -2.24 7.04 -21.89
C LEU A 74 -2.72 7.95 -20.75
N THR A 75 -4.02 8.01 -20.49
CA THR A 75 -4.58 8.85 -19.42
C THR A 75 -4.24 8.38 -18.00
N ASN A 76 -3.54 7.26 -17.86
CA ASN A 76 -2.99 6.79 -16.58
C ASN A 76 -1.57 7.31 -16.34
N LEU A 77 -0.85 7.80 -17.35
CA LEU A 77 0.50 8.35 -17.17
C LEU A 77 0.56 9.52 -16.16
N PRO A 78 -0.39 10.48 -16.17
CA PRO A 78 -0.35 11.57 -15.20
C PRO A 78 -0.48 11.09 -13.76
N LEU A 79 -1.08 9.92 -13.50
CA LEU A 79 -1.23 9.37 -12.14
C LEU A 79 0.10 8.91 -11.51
N LEU A 80 1.20 8.91 -12.28
CA LEU A 80 2.54 8.66 -11.76
C LEU A 80 3.07 9.85 -10.94
N ASP A 81 2.47 11.03 -11.11
CA ASP A 81 2.78 12.22 -10.33
C ASP A 81 1.91 12.29 -9.08
N SER A 82 2.53 12.53 -7.92
CA SER A 82 1.86 12.65 -6.62
C SER A 82 0.85 13.80 -6.53
N ALA A 83 0.99 14.84 -7.36
CA ALA A 83 0.05 15.95 -7.44
C ALA A 83 -1.26 15.58 -8.19
N VAL A 84 -1.28 14.42 -8.85
CA VAL A 84 -2.38 13.98 -9.71
C VAL A 84 -3.13 12.82 -9.05
N ARG A 85 -4.46 12.86 -9.14
CA ARG A 85 -5.32 11.77 -8.64
C ARG A 85 -6.52 11.54 -9.55
N PRO A 86 -7.12 10.33 -9.53
CA PRO A 86 -8.31 10.04 -10.32
C PRO A 86 -9.45 11.00 -9.95
N ALA A 87 -10.18 11.48 -10.96
CA ALA A 87 -11.37 12.27 -10.76
C ALA A 87 -12.52 11.32 -10.37
N ILE A 88 -13.12 11.55 -9.20
CA ILE A 88 -14.25 10.75 -8.74
C ILE A 88 -15.54 11.40 -9.26
N ASN A 89 -16.08 10.89 -10.38
CA ASN A 89 -17.38 11.30 -10.90
C ASN A 89 -18.07 10.17 -11.70
N THR A 90 -19.38 10.30 -11.90
CA THR A 90 -20.17 9.33 -12.70
C THR A 90 -19.80 9.33 -14.19
N GLY A 91 -19.14 10.40 -14.67
CA GLY A 91 -18.70 10.52 -16.06
C GLY A 91 -17.66 9.48 -16.47
N ASP A 92 -16.84 9.01 -15.52
CA ASP A 92 -15.80 7.98 -15.74
C ASP A 92 -16.38 6.59 -16.07
N LEU A 93 -17.65 6.30 -15.74
CA LEU A 93 -18.25 4.98 -15.94
C LEU A 93 -18.54 4.63 -17.41
N PHE A 94 -18.62 5.65 -18.27
CA PHE A 94 -18.93 5.48 -19.69
C PHE A 94 -17.74 5.78 -20.59
N LEU A 95 -16.59 6.07 -19.99
CA LEU A 95 -15.37 6.43 -20.68
C LEU A 95 -14.41 5.24 -20.71
N ASN A 96 -13.67 5.12 -21.81
CA ASN A 96 -12.59 4.14 -21.92
C ASN A 96 -11.28 4.68 -21.32
N ASN A 97 -11.33 5.85 -20.66
CA ASN A 97 -10.16 6.60 -20.21
C ASN A 97 -10.42 7.14 -18.80
N VAL A 98 -9.39 7.08 -17.97
CA VAL A 98 -9.42 7.69 -16.64
C VAL A 98 -9.41 9.22 -16.76
N LEU A 99 -10.36 9.86 -16.08
CA LEU A 99 -10.31 11.30 -15.82
C LEU A 99 -9.45 11.55 -14.57
N PHE A 100 -8.66 12.62 -14.58
CA PHE A 100 -7.77 12.97 -13.46
C PHE A 100 -7.84 14.45 -13.11
N VAL A 101 -7.37 14.76 -11.91
CA VAL A 101 -7.30 16.11 -11.36
C VAL A 101 -5.89 16.38 -10.87
N VAL A 102 -5.36 17.55 -11.20
CA VAL A 102 -4.06 18.07 -10.76
C VAL A 102 -4.25 19.07 -9.61
N ASP A 103 -3.32 19.15 -8.67
CA ASP A 103 -3.21 20.19 -7.64
C ASP A 103 -4.47 20.40 -6.78
N GLY A 104 -5.16 19.33 -6.39
CA GLY A 104 -6.33 19.49 -5.51
C GLY A 104 -7.61 20.03 -6.19
N SER A 105 -7.57 20.44 -7.46
CA SER A 105 -8.68 21.15 -8.14
C SER A 105 -9.85 20.26 -8.61
N GLY A 106 -10.75 19.84 -7.71
CA GLY A 106 -11.88 18.96 -8.05
C GLY A 106 -13.19 19.43 -7.44
N ARG A 107 -14.33 19.17 -8.10
CA ARG A 107 -15.68 19.58 -7.66
C ARG A 107 -16.19 18.96 -6.34
N ARG A 108 -15.34 18.26 -5.58
CA ARG A 108 -15.64 17.66 -4.28
C ARG A 108 -14.56 18.03 -3.25
N GLN A 109 -14.39 19.33 -3.01
CA GLN A 109 -13.70 19.84 -1.84
C GLN A 109 -14.78 20.13 -0.80
N THR A 110 -14.94 19.25 0.19
CA THR A 110 -15.77 19.56 1.36
C THR A 110 -14.86 20.30 2.33
N THR A 111 -15.32 21.48 2.76
CA THR A 111 -14.83 22.17 3.96
C THR A 111 -14.99 21.28 5.19
#